data_AF-A0A0L7T6I1-F1
#
_entry.id   AF-A0A0L7T6I1-F1
#
_cell.length_a   1.000
_cell.length_b   1.000
_cell.length_c   1.000
_cell.angle_alpha   90.00
_cell.angle_beta   90.00
_cell.angle_gamma   90.00
#
_symmetry.space_group_name_H-M   'P 1'
#
loop_
_entity.id
_entity.type
_entity.pdbx_description
1 polymer ?
#
loop_
_entity_poly.entity_id
_entity_poly.type
_entity_poly.pdbx_seq_one_letter_code
_entity_poly.pdbx_strand_id
1 'polypeptide(L)'
;MAVLLSGCDGGKSVDSLSCENPQIISQATESLTKDLFNNLPEKQRGFFKGFDDFVQQNHIRFTYQPDGKPQSTFPGEFNNPDVKGCVFSWTASPVLTKGKKVSDEFTATIGKKPEDKSQLYIVAIPHQMNVANSAEGEPTQEQTAFDEFMFGEERRQAAQQQAERAAKVKAVKDIPLNRYSYATAEQLQLAYIAHNPQMTDDEKMSLLSEKYRQTNDPFTKQDLLKSELPRLLSEAEKYKDIQYIKYVESYLTDRPADVPDDAVFVKSYTKSGFYYPENYDFDKKLFTVESGMGCEKNDRAAWRGFNLTNANGNYSVVVPKDNVLLSCTSIPADENQAREWSKVFSAGSFRMFQVLYVALDNWTPQKENGVVRNNVQGLLTHVEYHIIDNQTSKDVVTGQIN
;
A
#
# COMPACT_ATOMS: atom_id res chain seq x y z
N MET A 1 19.98 12.27 30.12
CA MET A 1 21.45 12.05 30.16
C MET A 1 22.07 13.15 31.03
N ALA A 2 22.89 12.86 32.06
CA ALA A 2 23.46 13.89 32.95
C ALA A 2 24.77 14.47 32.41
N VAL A 3 24.91 15.80 32.34
CA VAL A 3 26.13 16.50 31.87
C VAL A 3 26.86 17.11 33.07
N LEU A 4 28.20 17.04 33.06
CA LEU A 4 29.07 17.55 34.11
C LEU A 4 29.40 19.03 33.91
N LEU A 5 29.18 19.85 34.94
CA LEU A 5 29.61 21.25 34.96
C LEU A 5 31.11 21.35 35.28
N SER A 6 31.94 21.66 34.28
CA SER A 6 33.36 21.98 34.50
C SER A 6 33.51 23.48 34.80
N GLY A 7 34.28 23.80 35.86
CA GLY A 7 34.60 25.20 36.21
C GLY A 7 33.63 25.88 37.17
N CYS A 8 32.58 25.21 37.64
CA CYS A 8 31.83 25.65 38.81
C CYS A 8 32.52 25.14 40.08
N ASP A 9 32.97 26.05 40.92
CA ASP A 9 33.64 25.72 42.19
C ASP A 9 32.67 24.99 43.13
N GLY A 10 32.85 23.68 43.30
CA GLY A 10 31.96 22.80 44.07
C GLY A 10 31.81 23.13 45.55
N GLY A 11 32.60 24.09 46.05
CA GLY A 11 32.47 24.66 47.39
C GLY A 11 31.30 25.62 47.57
N LYS A 12 30.64 26.07 46.49
CA LYS A 12 29.48 26.99 46.56
C LYS A 12 28.17 26.22 46.75
N SER A 13 27.24 26.81 47.52
CA SER A 13 25.87 26.27 47.63
C SER A 13 25.19 26.30 46.26
N VAL A 14 24.43 25.25 45.92
CA VAL A 14 23.70 25.16 44.65
C VAL A 14 22.74 26.34 44.48
N ASP A 15 22.16 26.81 45.59
CA ASP A 15 21.28 27.99 45.63
C ASP A 15 21.95 29.28 45.13
N SER A 16 23.27 29.41 45.31
CA SER A 16 24.05 30.59 44.94
C SER A 16 24.39 30.68 43.45
N LEU A 17 24.10 29.64 42.68
CA LEU A 17 24.32 29.62 41.22
C LEU A 17 23.18 30.36 40.52
N SER A 18 23.49 31.33 39.66
CA SER A 18 22.47 31.96 38.82
C SER A 18 22.07 31.03 37.67
N CYS A 19 20.76 30.85 37.45
CA CYS A 19 20.25 30.14 36.27
C CYS A 19 20.55 30.89 34.95
N GLU A 20 20.87 32.19 35.03
CA GLU A 20 21.33 33.00 33.90
C GLU A 20 22.81 32.77 33.56
N ASN A 21 23.53 31.94 34.34
CA ASN A 21 24.92 31.64 34.06
C ASN A 21 25.04 31.04 32.65
N PRO A 22 25.83 31.64 31.73
CA PRO A 22 25.99 31.15 30.37
C PRO A 22 26.42 29.68 30.28
N GLN A 23 27.20 29.18 31.24
CA GLN A 23 27.61 27.77 31.29
C GLN A 23 26.44 26.84 31.59
N ILE A 24 25.53 27.23 32.49
CA ILE A 24 24.32 26.45 32.82
C ILE A 24 23.40 26.41 31.59
N ILE A 25 23.18 27.55 30.94
CA ILE A 25 22.37 27.66 29.71
C ILE A 25 22.96 26.75 28.62
N SER A 26 24.27 26.84 28.38
CA SER A 26 24.96 26.06 27.35
C SER A 26 24.86 24.55 27.60
N GLN A 27 25.06 24.10 28.84
CA GLN A 27 25.03 22.67 29.15
C GLN A 27 23.61 22.10 29.18
N ALA A 28 22.63 22.86 29.65
CA ALA A 28 21.23 22.47 29.60
C ALA A 28 20.74 22.34 28.15
N THR A 29 21.15 23.29 27.30
CA THR A 29 20.94 23.27 25.84
C THR A 29 21.56 22.04 25.19
N GLU A 30 22.83 21.76 25.49
CA GLU A 30 23.55 20.61 24.94
C GLU A 30 22.94 19.29 25.40
N SER A 31 22.54 19.18 26.67
CA SER A 31 21.89 17.99 27.23
C SER A 31 20.58 17.67 26.51
N LEU A 32 19.68 18.65 26.36
CA LEU A 32 18.40 18.45 25.68
C LEU A 32 18.60 18.11 24.19
N THR A 33 19.47 18.85 23.51
CA THR A 33 19.69 18.66 22.08
C THR A 33 20.31 17.30 21.80
N LYS A 34 21.24 16.82 22.64
CA LYS A 34 21.82 15.48 22.51
C LYS A 34 20.76 14.40 22.69
N ASP A 35 19.85 14.58 23.65
CA ASP A 35 18.73 13.65 23.85
C ASP A 35 17.83 13.61 22.61
N LEU A 36 17.45 14.77 22.06
CA LEU A 36 16.68 14.85 20.82
C LEU A 36 17.39 14.14 19.65
N PHE A 37 18.67 14.43 19.43
CA PHE A 37 19.46 13.82 18.36
C PHE A 37 19.60 12.30 18.53
N ASN A 38 19.88 11.83 19.75
CA ASN A 38 20.09 10.42 20.04
C ASN A 38 18.81 9.58 19.90
N ASN A 39 17.65 10.20 20.12
CA ASN A 39 16.34 9.55 20.01
C ASN A 39 15.81 9.50 18.55
N LEU A 40 16.53 10.09 17.58
CA LEU A 40 16.14 9.98 16.17
C LEU A 40 16.40 8.57 15.62
N PRO A 41 15.48 8.04 14.77
CA PRO A 41 15.74 6.85 13.97
C PRO A 41 17.06 6.95 13.18
N GLU A 42 17.75 5.82 13.01
CA GLU A 42 19.06 5.77 12.34
C GLU A 42 19.07 6.43 10.97
N LYS A 43 18.05 6.16 10.13
CA LYS A 43 17.87 6.81 8.83
C LYS A 43 17.86 8.34 8.97
N GLN A 44 17.05 8.87 9.89
CA GLN A 44 16.94 10.32 10.11
C GLN A 44 18.24 10.94 10.63
N ARG A 45 18.98 10.26 11.52
CA ARG A 45 20.30 10.71 11.97
C ARG A 45 21.30 10.77 10.83
N GLY A 46 21.26 9.80 9.92
CA GLY A 46 22.16 9.71 8.77
C GLY A 46 22.02 10.86 7.75
N PHE A 47 20.95 11.65 7.83
CA PHE A 47 20.82 12.89 7.05
C PHE A 47 21.80 13.98 7.52
N PHE A 48 22.05 14.05 8.82
CA PHE A 48 22.92 15.08 9.41
C PHE A 48 24.37 14.60 9.41
N LYS A 49 25.32 15.52 9.15
CA LYS A 49 26.77 15.24 9.20
C LYS A 49 27.31 15.05 10.63
N GLY A 50 26.44 15.13 11.63
CA GLY A 50 26.76 15.01 13.05
C GLY A 50 25.82 15.87 13.90
N PHE A 51 26.10 15.90 15.20
CA PHE A 51 25.33 16.66 16.18
C PHE A 51 25.28 18.17 15.89
N ASP A 52 26.41 18.78 15.51
CA ASP A 52 26.49 20.22 15.27
C ASP A 52 25.67 20.64 14.03
N ASP A 53 25.70 19.80 12.99
CA ASP A 53 24.90 19.99 11.77
C ASP A 53 23.39 19.85 12.07
N PHE A 54 23.02 18.92 12.96
CA PHE A 54 21.66 18.81 13.47
C PHE A 54 21.20 20.08 14.19
N VAL A 55 22.01 20.63 15.10
CA VAL A 55 21.70 21.89 15.79
C VAL A 55 21.50 23.04 14.80
N GLN A 56 22.42 23.17 13.85
CA GLN A 56 22.43 24.24 12.87
C GLN A 56 21.20 24.19 11.97
N GLN A 57 20.91 23.03 11.38
CA GLN A 57 19.82 22.88 10.40
C GLN A 57 18.43 22.97 11.05
N ASN A 58 18.29 22.67 12.34
CA ASN A 58 17.00 22.76 13.05
C ASN A 58 16.77 24.12 13.73
N HIS A 59 17.71 25.07 13.57
CA HIS A 59 17.66 26.43 14.11
C HIS A 59 17.24 26.49 15.60
N ILE A 60 17.78 25.57 16.40
CA ILE A 60 17.37 25.41 17.80
C ILE A 60 17.91 26.60 18.62
N ARG A 61 17.01 27.28 19.35
CA ARG A 61 17.32 28.42 20.22
C ARG A 61 16.76 28.19 21.61
N PHE A 62 17.47 28.68 22.61
CA PHE A 62 17.17 28.48 24.02
C PHE A 62 17.13 29.83 24.74
N THR A 63 16.22 29.99 25.69
CA THR A 63 16.06 31.22 26.46
C THR A 63 15.66 30.87 27.89
N TYR A 64 16.39 31.43 28.87
CA TYR A 64 16.06 31.29 30.28
C TYR A 64 14.75 32.03 30.62
N GLN A 65 13.92 31.41 31.46
CA GLN A 65 12.65 31.96 31.92
C GLN A 65 12.74 32.29 33.41
N PRO A 66 12.98 33.56 33.79
CA PRO A 66 13.19 33.96 35.18
C PRO A 66 11.96 33.75 36.07
N ASP A 67 10.77 33.87 35.50
CA ASP A 67 9.49 33.67 36.19
C ASP A 67 8.93 32.24 36.06
N GLY A 68 9.67 31.35 35.39
CA GLY A 68 9.25 29.97 35.17
C GLY A 68 9.25 29.16 36.46
N LYS A 69 8.16 28.41 36.70
CA LYS A 69 8.08 27.49 37.84
C LYS A 69 8.63 26.12 37.46
N PRO A 70 9.71 25.64 38.08
CA PRO A 70 10.28 24.35 37.75
C PRO A 70 9.28 23.24 38.04
N GLN A 71 9.12 22.32 37.09
CA GLN A 71 8.29 21.14 37.26
C GLN A 71 9.18 19.93 37.52
N SER A 72 8.70 19.03 38.38
CA SER A 72 9.39 17.80 38.71
C SER A 72 8.42 16.62 38.61
N THR A 73 8.92 15.49 38.13
CA THR A 73 8.24 14.20 38.18
C THR A 73 8.27 13.57 39.57
N PHE A 74 9.07 14.11 40.50
CA PHE A 74 9.25 13.63 41.87
C PHE A 74 8.79 14.69 42.89
N PRO A 75 7.73 14.42 43.68
CA PRO A 75 7.26 15.35 44.71
C PRO A 75 8.38 15.75 45.68
N GLY A 76 8.64 17.06 45.78
CA GLY A 76 9.62 17.63 46.72
C GLY A 76 11.08 17.61 46.25
N GLU A 77 11.38 17.29 44.99
CA GLU A 77 12.75 17.29 44.44
C GLU A 77 13.51 18.60 44.72
N PHE A 78 12.82 19.74 44.55
CA PHE A 78 13.40 21.07 44.77
C PHE A 78 13.37 21.56 46.22
N ASN A 79 12.93 20.73 47.17
CA ASN A 79 13.03 21.04 48.60
C ASN A 79 14.41 20.66 49.17
N ASN A 80 15.26 19.99 48.38
CA ASN A 80 16.62 19.65 48.76
C ASN A 80 17.57 20.84 48.49
N PRO A 81 18.29 21.37 49.50
CA PRO A 81 19.22 22.50 49.32
C PRO A 81 20.42 22.19 48.41
N ASP A 82 20.66 20.92 48.08
CA ASP A 82 21.67 20.50 47.11
C ASP A 82 21.10 20.38 45.67
N VAL A 83 19.87 20.84 45.43
CA VAL A 83 19.18 20.76 44.13
C VAL A 83 18.49 22.08 43.78
N LYS A 84 18.65 22.54 42.54
CA LYS A 84 17.99 23.75 42.01
C LYS A 84 17.37 23.49 40.64
N GLY A 85 16.12 23.90 40.46
CA GLY A 85 15.44 23.88 39.17
C GLY A 85 15.58 25.21 38.44
N CYS A 86 15.98 25.17 37.17
CA CYS A 86 16.02 26.31 36.25
C CYS A 86 15.08 26.04 35.07
N VAL A 87 14.19 26.98 34.74
CA VAL A 87 13.25 26.82 33.62
C VAL A 87 13.79 27.53 32.38
N PHE A 88 13.70 26.85 31.25
CA PHE A 88 14.12 27.37 29.96
C PHE A 88 13.00 27.12 28.95
N SER A 89 12.78 28.09 28.06
CA SER A 89 12.03 27.87 26.83
C SER A 89 12.99 27.57 25.70
N TRP A 90 12.58 26.72 24.77
CA TRP A 90 13.28 26.53 23.51
C TRP A 90 12.34 26.71 22.33
N THR A 91 12.91 27.13 21.21
CA THR A 91 12.25 27.15 19.92
C THR A 91 13.13 26.43 18.91
N ALA A 92 12.55 25.56 18.11
CA ALA A 92 13.20 25.05 16.91
C ALA A 92 12.30 25.29 15.71
N SER A 93 12.91 25.30 14.53
CA SER A 93 12.21 25.11 13.27
C SER A 93 12.76 23.81 12.67
N PRO A 94 12.39 22.64 13.23
CA PRO A 94 13.05 21.41 12.87
C PRO A 94 12.79 21.06 11.40
N VAL A 95 13.86 20.67 10.72
CA VAL A 95 13.80 19.92 9.46
C VAL A 95 12.85 18.73 9.61
N LEU A 96 12.87 18.08 10.78
CA LEU A 96 12.08 16.90 11.12
C LEU A 96 10.56 17.13 11.20
N THR A 97 10.12 18.38 11.36
CA THR A 97 8.71 18.71 11.57
C THR A 97 8.07 19.40 10.38
N LYS A 98 8.67 19.24 9.18
CA LYS A 98 8.19 19.87 7.95
C LYS A 98 8.07 21.39 8.08
N GLY A 99 9.05 22.00 8.75
CA GLY A 99 9.13 23.44 8.96
C GLY A 99 8.17 24.03 9.98
N LYS A 100 7.43 23.19 10.72
CA LYS A 100 6.62 23.67 11.82
C LYS A 100 7.53 24.15 12.94
N LYS A 101 7.28 25.37 13.44
CA LYS A 101 7.95 25.85 14.64
C LYS A 101 7.49 25.00 15.82
N VAL A 102 8.45 24.44 16.54
CA VAL A 102 8.23 23.80 17.83
C VAL A 102 8.70 24.77 18.89
N SER A 103 7.88 24.99 19.92
CA SER A 103 8.24 25.79 21.08
C SER A 103 7.75 25.09 22.32
N ASP A 104 8.63 24.91 23.30
CA ASP A 104 8.28 24.24 24.54
C ASP A 104 9.18 24.74 25.69
N GLU A 105 8.81 24.41 26.91
CA GLU A 105 9.55 24.69 28.13
C GLU A 105 10.15 23.39 28.70
N PHE A 106 11.31 23.50 29.32
CA PHE A 106 11.93 22.42 30.06
C PHE A 106 12.53 22.91 31.36
N THR A 107 12.56 22.03 32.35
CA THR A 107 13.28 22.26 33.59
C THR A 107 14.63 21.58 33.51
N ALA A 108 15.70 22.34 33.76
CA ALA A 108 17.01 21.81 34.05
C ALA A 108 17.20 21.72 35.56
N THR A 109 17.42 20.51 36.07
CA THR A 109 17.79 20.26 37.46
C THR A 109 19.30 20.33 37.58
N ILE A 110 19.79 21.23 38.43
CA ILE A 110 21.19 21.34 38.84
C ILE A 110 21.31 20.67 40.20
N GLY A 111 22.25 19.74 40.34
CA GLY A 111 22.50 19.08 41.62
C GLY A 111 23.96 18.74 41.85
N LYS A 112 24.32 18.44 43.10
CA LYS A 112 25.63 17.86 43.43
C LYS A 112 25.62 16.36 43.18
N LYS A 113 26.69 15.83 42.60
CA LYS A 113 26.83 14.37 42.43
C LYS A 113 26.82 13.67 43.81
N PRO A 114 26.10 12.54 43.94
CA PRO A 114 26.08 11.79 45.19
C PRO A 114 27.47 11.29 45.62
N GLU A 115 28.30 10.90 44.65
CA GLU A 115 29.61 10.27 44.87
C GLU A 115 30.75 11.30 45.05
N ASP A 116 30.59 12.51 44.49
CA ASP A 116 31.56 13.58 44.60
C ASP A 116 30.82 14.93 44.70
N LYS A 117 30.64 15.39 45.93
CA LYS A 117 29.93 16.65 46.22
C LYS A 117 30.67 17.89 45.71
N SER A 118 31.91 17.76 45.24
CA SER A 118 32.65 18.84 44.57
C SER A 118 32.27 19.00 43.09
N GLN A 119 31.48 18.08 42.53
CA GLN A 119 31.00 18.12 41.15
C GLN A 119 29.51 18.40 41.08
N LEU A 120 29.14 19.29 40.17
CA LEU A 120 27.75 19.58 39.82
C LEU A 120 27.37 18.85 38.53
N TYR A 121 26.11 18.43 38.45
CA TYR A 121 25.51 17.86 37.25
C TYR A 121 24.27 18.67 36.84
N ILE A 122 23.96 18.64 35.54
CA ILE A 122 22.73 19.17 34.97
C ILE A 122 21.99 18.04 34.25
N VAL A 123 20.70 17.93 34.53
CA VAL A 123 19.75 17.11 33.75
C VAL A 123 18.63 18.02 33.26
N ALA A 124 18.44 18.09 31.94
CA ALA A 124 17.31 18.78 31.32
C ALA A 124 16.21 17.77 30.98
N ILE A 125 14.98 18.03 31.40
CA ILE A 125 13.82 17.19 31.08
C ILE A 125 12.75 18.06 30.41
N PRO A 126 12.36 17.76 29.15
CA PRO A 126 11.27 18.48 28.48
C PRO A 126 9.94 18.22 29.19
N HIS A 127 9.10 19.25 29.33
CA HIS A 127 7.80 19.10 30.00
C HIS A 127 6.78 18.40 29.08
N GLN A 128 6.56 18.91 27.87
CA GLN A 128 5.69 18.32 26.85
C GLN A 128 5.84 19.10 25.53
N MET A 129 6.39 18.47 24.48
CA MET A 129 6.60 19.14 23.20
C MET A 129 5.27 19.64 22.60
N ASN A 130 5.06 20.96 22.65
CA ASN A 130 3.94 21.62 22.01
C ASN A 130 4.35 22.00 20.59
N VAL A 131 3.85 21.25 19.60
CA VAL A 131 3.96 21.64 18.19
C VAL A 131 2.94 22.74 17.96
N ALA A 132 3.40 23.98 17.79
CA ALA A 132 2.51 25.09 17.50
C ALA A 132 1.81 24.85 16.15
N ASN A 133 0.48 25.05 16.10
CA ASN A 133 -0.22 25.24 14.84
C ASN A 133 0.17 26.63 14.32
N SER A 134 1.24 26.72 13.52
CA SER A 134 1.59 27.96 12.81
C SER A 134 1.44 27.77 11.31
N ALA A 135 1.04 28.86 10.65
CA ALA A 135 0.55 28.97 9.28
C ALA A 135 1.45 28.28 8.24
N GLU A 136 0.79 27.76 7.19
CA GLU A 136 1.41 27.21 5.98
C GLU A 136 2.45 28.19 5.42
N GLY A 137 3.73 27.90 5.66
CA GLY A 137 4.86 28.53 5.00
C GLY A 137 5.45 27.60 3.96
N GLU A 138 6.10 28.15 2.94
CA GLU A 138 6.83 27.33 1.96
C GLU A 138 7.94 26.53 2.64
N PRO A 139 8.16 25.26 2.24
CA PRO A 139 9.19 24.42 2.83
C PRO A 139 10.59 25.01 2.58
N THR A 140 11.47 24.95 3.58
CA THR A 140 12.85 25.41 3.41
C THR A 140 13.65 24.46 2.52
N GLN A 141 14.83 24.91 2.06
CA GLN A 141 15.72 24.07 1.26
C GLN A 141 16.18 22.81 2.04
N GLU A 142 16.44 22.95 3.33
CA GLU A 142 16.83 21.86 4.23
C GLU A 142 15.69 20.84 4.40
N GLN A 143 14.45 21.31 4.45
CA GLN A 143 13.27 20.44 4.53
C GLN A 143 13.06 19.67 3.22
N THR A 144 13.21 20.35 2.09
CA THR A 144 13.11 19.70 0.78
C THR A 144 14.17 18.61 0.62
N ALA A 145 15.41 18.89 1.05
CA ALA A 145 16.50 17.92 1.05
C ALA A 145 16.24 16.74 1.98
N PHE A 146 15.70 16.98 3.18
CA PHE A 146 15.35 15.94 4.13
C PHE A 146 14.20 15.06 3.63
N ASP A 147 13.15 15.66 3.07
CA ASP A 147 12.02 14.91 2.50
C ASP A 147 12.47 14.05 1.31
N GLU A 148 13.37 14.56 0.46
CA GLU A 148 13.97 13.76 -0.63
C GLU A 148 14.89 12.65 -0.10
N PHE A 149 15.64 12.89 0.97
CA PHE A 149 16.44 11.85 1.61
C PHE A 149 15.58 10.77 2.27
N MET A 150 14.48 11.16 2.93
CA MET A 150 13.60 10.25 3.66
C MET A 150 12.70 9.44 2.73
N PHE A 151 12.15 10.08 1.70
CA PHE A 151 11.07 9.52 0.87
C PHE A 151 11.36 9.55 -0.63
N GLY A 152 12.48 10.12 -1.07
CA GLY A 152 12.80 10.27 -2.49
C GLY A 152 12.93 8.94 -3.23
N GLU A 153 13.58 7.96 -2.61
CA GLU A 153 13.71 6.62 -3.19
C GLU A 153 12.36 5.92 -3.32
N GLU A 154 11.54 5.92 -2.26
CA GLU A 154 10.19 5.33 -2.27
C GLU A 154 9.30 6.01 -3.33
N ARG A 155 9.36 7.35 -3.44
CA ARG A 155 8.64 8.10 -4.48
C ARG A 155 9.14 7.75 -5.88
N ARG A 156 10.45 7.63 -6.07
CA ARG A 156 11.04 7.23 -7.36
C ARG A 156 10.65 5.80 -7.74
N GLN A 157 10.69 4.86 -6.80
CA GLN A 157 10.26 3.48 -7.01
C GLN A 157 8.76 3.41 -7.33
N ALA A 158 7.91 4.14 -6.59
CA ALA A 158 6.48 4.20 -6.85
C ALA A 158 6.18 4.82 -8.23
N ALA A 159 6.86 5.91 -8.58
CA ALA A 159 6.71 6.55 -9.89
C ALA A 159 7.18 5.63 -11.03
N GLN A 160 8.28 4.91 -10.84
CA GLN A 160 8.77 3.95 -11.82
C GLN A 160 7.79 2.79 -12.01
N GLN A 161 7.30 2.19 -10.92
CA GLN A 161 6.28 1.13 -10.98
C GLN A 161 5.00 1.62 -11.68
N GLN A 162 4.57 2.85 -11.39
CA GLN A 162 3.41 3.46 -12.05
C GLN A 162 3.66 3.69 -13.55
N ALA A 163 4.86 4.13 -13.93
CA ALA A 163 5.22 4.35 -15.33
C ALA A 163 5.32 3.03 -16.13
N GLU A 164 5.99 2.02 -15.58
CA GLU A 164 6.07 0.68 -16.18
C GLU A 164 4.67 0.09 -16.39
N ARG A 165 3.80 0.25 -15.39
CA ARG A 165 2.40 -0.16 -15.50
C ARG A 165 1.64 0.59 -16.58
N ALA A 166 1.74 1.92 -16.62
CA ALA A 166 1.06 2.72 -17.64
C ALA A 166 1.52 2.33 -19.05
N ALA A 167 2.79 1.99 -19.23
CA ALA A 167 3.31 1.47 -20.48
C ALA A 167 2.70 0.10 -20.85
N LYS A 168 2.59 -0.83 -19.90
CA LYS A 168 1.93 -2.14 -20.12
C LYS A 168 0.46 -1.98 -20.49
N VAL A 169 -0.27 -1.15 -19.75
CA VAL A 169 -1.68 -0.82 -20.01
C VAL A 169 -1.86 -0.27 -21.44
N LYS A 170 -0.98 0.65 -21.86
CA LYS A 170 -0.98 1.17 -23.23
C LYS A 170 -0.70 0.08 -24.26
N ALA A 171 0.22 -0.85 -23.98
CA ALA A 171 0.57 -1.92 -24.91
C ALA A 171 -0.56 -2.94 -25.13
N VAL A 172 -1.35 -3.23 -24.09
CA VAL A 172 -2.46 -4.20 -24.20
C VAL A 172 -3.76 -3.59 -24.76
N LYS A 173 -3.87 -2.26 -24.79
CA LYS A 173 -5.04 -1.53 -25.31
C LYS A 173 -5.34 -1.83 -26.78
N ASP A 174 -4.30 -1.94 -27.59
CA ASP A 174 -4.44 -2.07 -29.04
C ASP A 174 -4.52 -3.53 -29.50
N ILE A 175 -4.60 -4.49 -28.56
CA ILE A 175 -4.69 -5.91 -28.89
C ILE A 175 -6.11 -6.21 -29.40
N PRO A 176 -6.27 -6.70 -30.65
CA PRO A 176 -7.59 -7.00 -31.19
C PRO A 176 -8.30 -8.10 -30.40
N LEU A 177 -9.63 -7.97 -30.22
CA LEU A 177 -10.44 -8.93 -29.45
C LEU A 177 -10.35 -10.37 -29.98
N ASN A 178 -10.08 -10.57 -31.27
CA ASN A 178 -9.91 -11.90 -31.86
C ASN A 178 -8.64 -12.64 -31.39
N ARG A 179 -7.72 -11.95 -30.72
CA ARG A 179 -6.55 -12.53 -30.07
C ARG A 179 -6.88 -13.20 -28.74
N TYR A 180 -8.04 -12.88 -28.16
CA TYR A 180 -8.50 -13.43 -26.88
C TYR A 180 -9.29 -14.70 -27.12
N SER A 181 -8.88 -15.79 -26.47
CA SER A 181 -9.58 -17.07 -26.52
C SER A 181 -10.15 -17.44 -25.15
N TYR A 182 -11.21 -18.24 -25.15
CA TYR A 182 -11.69 -18.84 -23.91
C TYR A 182 -10.59 -19.74 -23.34
N ALA A 183 -10.20 -19.50 -22.10
CA ALA A 183 -9.25 -20.35 -21.40
C ALA A 183 -10.01 -21.36 -20.54
N THR A 184 -9.48 -22.59 -20.46
CA THR A 184 -9.95 -23.59 -19.51
C THR A 184 -9.15 -23.52 -18.22
N ALA A 185 -9.72 -24.02 -17.12
CA ALA A 185 -9.00 -24.10 -15.85
C ALA A 185 -7.71 -24.95 -15.98
N GLU A 186 -7.78 -26.07 -16.72
CA GLU A 186 -6.63 -26.96 -16.93
C GLU A 186 -5.51 -26.26 -17.72
N GLN A 187 -5.84 -25.56 -18.80
CA GLN A 187 -4.85 -24.81 -19.60
C GLN A 187 -4.10 -23.79 -18.75
N LEU A 188 -4.80 -23.08 -17.87
CA LEU A 188 -4.21 -22.06 -17.01
C LEU A 188 -3.36 -22.67 -15.89
N GLN A 189 -3.76 -23.82 -15.32
CA GLN A 189 -2.94 -24.56 -14.36
C GLN A 189 -1.63 -25.06 -15.00
N LEU A 190 -1.72 -25.58 -16.22
CA LEU A 190 -0.58 -26.04 -17.00
C LEU A 190 0.37 -24.88 -17.35
N ALA A 191 -0.17 -23.77 -17.85
CA ALA A 191 0.60 -22.55 -18.09
C ALA A 191 1.28 -22.03 -16.82
N TYR A 192 0.58 -22.05 -15.68
CA TYR A 192 1.14 -21.64 -14.39
C TYR A 192 2.40 -22.44 -14.04
N ILE A 193 2.37 -23.76 -14.21
CA ILE A 193 3.54 -24.61 -13.94
C ILE A 193 4.67 -24.36 -14.92
N ALA A 194 4.37 -24.13 -16.20
CA ALA A 194 5.40 -23.81 -17.20
C ALA A 194 6.21 -22.55 -16.84
N HIS A 195 5.54 -21.54 -16.24
CA HIS A 195 6.18 -20.30 -15.78
C HIS A 195 6.82 -20.39 -14.40
N ASN A 196 6.58 -21.47 -13.65
CA ASN A 196 7.04 -21.63 -12.27
C ASN A 196 7.87 -22.91 -12.07
N PRO A 197 9.04 -23.03 -12.74
CA PRO A 197 9.87 -24.23 -12.68
C PRO A 197 10.37 -24.56 -11.27
N GLN A 198 10.45 -23.55 -10.39
CA GLN A 198 10.86 -23.67 -8.99
C GLN A 198 9.89 -24.45 -8.10
N MET A 199 8.67 -24.72 -8.55
CA MET A 199 7.72 -25.55 -7.81
C MET A 199 8.25 -26.98 -7.64
N THR A 200 8.02 -27.56 -6.47
CA THR A 200 8.30 -28.98 -6.21
C THR A 200 7.38 -29.88 -7.03
N ASP A 201 7.81 -31.12 -7.26
CA ASP A 201 7.00 -32.10 -8.00
C ASP A 201 5.69 -32.41 -7.29
N ASP A 202 5.69 -32.41 -5.96
CA ASP A 202 4.48 -32.59 -5.14
C ASP A 202 3.50 -31.41 -5.30
N GLU A 203 3.99 -30.17 -5.36
CA GLU A 203 3.15 -28.99 -5.62
C GLU A 203 2.55 -29.04 -7.03
N LYS A 204 3.35 -29.43 -8.04
CA LYS A 204 2.91 -29.57 -9.44
C LYS A 204 1.83 -30.66 -9.56
N MET A 205 2.06 -31.84 -8.98
CA MET A 205 1.10 -32.94 -9.02
C MET A 205 -0.17 -32.65 -8.20
N SER A 206 -0.03 -31.98 -7.06
CA SER A 206 -1.19 -31.52 -6.28
C SER A 206 -2.06 -30.53 -7.07
N LEU A 207 -1.48 -29.74 -7.97
CA LEU A 207 -2.22 -28.85 -8.85
C LEU A 207 -2.90 -29.61 -10.01
N LEU A 208 -2.15 -30.45 -10.72
CA LEU A 208 -2.60 -31.03 -12.00
C LEU A 208 -3.33 -32.38 -11.92
N SER A 209 -3.06 -33.21 -10.93
CA SER A 209 -3.59 -34.59 -10.89
C SER A 209 -4.59 -34.79 -9.76
N GLU A 210 -5.85 -34.97 -10.12
CA GLU A 210 -6.91 -35.32 -9.17
C GLU A 210 -6.63 -36.66 -8.48
N LYS A 211 -6.12 -37.66 -9.23
CA LYS A 211 -5.73 -38.96 -8.67
C LYS A 211 -4.65 -38.83 -7.61
N TYR A 212 -3.63 -38.00 -7.88
CA TYR A 212 -2.56 -37.74 -6.93
C TYR A 212 -3.08 -37.08 -5.64
N ARG A 213 -4.05 -36.16 -5.76
CA ARG A 213 -4.71 -35.54 -4.59
C ARG A 213 -5.56 -36.51 -3.78
N GLN A 214 -6.24 -37.44 -4.44
CA GLN A 214 -7.21 -38.34 -3.81
C GLN A 214 -6.58 -39.58 -3.17
N THR A 215 -5.36 -39.95 -3.56
CA THR A 215 -4.66 -41.09 -2.97
C THR A 215 -3.80 -40.67 -1.78
N ASN A 216 -3.84 -41.47 -0.71
CA ASN A 216 -2.93 -41.33 0.43
C ASN A 216 -1.80 -42.39 0.41
N ASP A 217 -1.81 -43.32 -0.56
CA ASP A 217 -0.79 -44.35 -0.68
C ASP A 217 0.52 -43.75 -1.24
N PRO A 218 1.63 -43.80 -0.48
CA PRO A 218 2.91 -43.26 -0.92
C PRO A 218 3.46 -43.99 -2.17
N PHE A 219 3.17 -45.27 -2.37
CA PHE A 219 3.63 -46.00 -3.56
C PHE A 219 2.88 -45.53 -4.81
N THR A 220 1.55 -45.44 -4.73
CA THR A 220 0.73 -44.86 -5.82
C THR A 220 1.17 -43.43 -6.15
N LYS A 221 1.46 -42.58 -5.15
CA LYS A 221 1.97 -41.22 -5.41
C LYS A 221 3.30 -41.24 -6.17
N GLN A 222 4.23 -42.11 -5.77
CA GLN A 222 5.52 -42.25 -6.43
C GLN A 222 5.38 -42.75 -7.88
N ASP A 223 4.42 -43.64 -8.15
CA ASP A 223 4.14 -44.14 -9.48
C ASP A 223 3.52 -43.06 -10.39
N LEU A 224 2.62 -42.23 -9.84
CA LEU A 224 2.05 -41.08 -10.56
C LEU A 224 3.11 -40.01 -10.87
N LEU A 225 4.04 -39.76 -9.95
CA LEU A 225 5.18 -38.87 -10.20
C LEU A 225 6.04 -39.35 -11.38
N LYS A 226 6.24 -40.66 -11.53
CA LYS A 226 7.04 -41.21 -12.64
C LYS A 226 6.27 -41.28 -13.96
N SER A 227 4.97 -41.56 -13.91
CA SER A 227 4.15 -41.86 -15.09
C SER A 227 3.38 -40.65 -15.62
N GLU A 228 2.80 -39.82 -14.76
CA GLU A 228 1.94 -38.70 -15.15
C GLU A 228 2.72 -37.39 -15.25
N LEU A 229 3.62 -37.09 -14.31
CA LEU A 229 4.29 -35.79 -14.26
C LEU A 229 5.07 -35.45 -15.55
N PRO A 230 5.87 -36.36 -16.17
CA PRO A 230 6.58 -36.02 -17.40
C PRO A 230 5.64 -35.66 -18.55
N ARG A 231 4.50 -36.36 -18.65
CA ARG A 231 3.46 -36.07 -19.65
C ARG A 231 2.84 -34.70 -19.40
N LEU A 232 2.51 -34.39 -18.15
CA LEU A 232 1.92 -33.12 -17.74
C LEU A 232 2.87 -31.94 -17.98
N LEU A 233 4.17 -32.10 -17.69
CA LEU A 233 5.17 -31.06 -17.97
C LEU A 233 5.37 -30.82 -19.47
N SER A 234 5.34 -31.89 -20.27
CA SER A 234 5.37 -31.77 -21.73
C SER A 234 4.12 -31.06 -22.28
N GLU A 235 2.96 -31.33 -21.69
CA GLU A 235 1.71 -30.64 -22.02
C GLU A 235 1.74 -29.16 -21.61
N ALA A 236 2.32 -28.84 -20.45
CA ALA A 236 2.44 -27.49 -19.93
C ALA A 236 3.21 -26.55 -20.88
N GLU A 237 4.25 -27.06 -21.54
CA GLU A 237 5.04 -26.30 -22.49
C GLU A 237 4.22 -25.75 -23.68
N LYS A 238 3.11 -26.43 -24.04
CA LYS A 238 2.20 -25.97 -25.11
C LYS A 238 1.41 -24.71 -24.73
N TYR A 239 1.25 -24.46 -23.43
CA TYR A 239 0.42 -23.38 -22.89
C TYR A 239 1.25 -22.23 -22.31
N LYS A 240 2.58 -22.31 -22.33
CA LYS A 240 3.46 -21.26 -21.79
C LYS A 240 3.22 -19.88 -22.42
N ASP A 241 2.79 -19.83 -23.67
CA ASP A 241 2.60 -18.58 -24.41
C ASP A 241 1.16 -18.04 -24.30
N ILE A 242 0.32 -18.62 -23.43
CA ILE A 242 -1.02 -18.08 -23.19
C ILE A 242 -0.92 -16.71 -22.52
N GLN A 243 -1.46 -15.71 -23.19
CA GLN A 243 -1.35 -14.31 -22.75
C GLN A 243 -2.69 -13.59 -22.76
N TYR A 244 -3.55 -13.82 -23.75
CA TYR A 244 -4.80 -13.09 -23.91
C TYR A 244 -5.97 -14.07 -23.75
N ILE A 245 -6.66 -14.00 -22.62
CA ILE A 245 -7.73 -14.92 -22.28
C ILE A 245 -9.04 -14.17 -22.12
N LYS A 246 -10.15 -14.87 -22.37
CA LYS A 246 -11.46 -14.42 -21.92
C LYS A 246 -12.16 -15.49 -21.10
N TYR A 247 -12.94 -15.05 -20.13
CA TYR A 247 -13.73 -15.92 -19.26
C TYR A 247 -15.05 -15.26 -18.89
N VAL A 248 -15.98 -16.04 -18.36
CA VAL A 248 -17.34 -15.55 -18.07
C VAL A 248 -17.51 -15.32 -16.59
N GLU A 249 -18.04 -14.14 -16.22
CA GLU A 249 -18.60 -13.87 -14.90
C GLU A 249 -20.12 -13.74 -15.03
N SER A 250 -20.87 -14.50 -14.24
CA SER A 250 -22.33 -14.57 -14.37
C SER A 250 -23.01 -14.88 -13.05
N TYR A 251 -24.16 -14.26 -12.78
CA TYR A 251 -25.04 -14.67 -11.69
C TYR A 251 -26.15 -15.64 -12.15
N LEU A 252 -26.15 -16.00 -13.43
CA LEU A 252 -27.09 -16.97 -13.97
C LEU A 252 -26.81 -18.35 -13.37
N THR A 253 -27.85 -19.17 -13.25
CA THR A 253 -27.74 -20.57 -12.85
C THR A 253 -27.02 -21.40 -13.92
N ASP A 254 -27.30 -21.09 -15.18
CA ASP A 254 -26.85 -21.83 -16.34
C ASP A 254 -25.82 -21.02 -17.14
N ARG A 255 -24.89 -21.73 -17.76
CA ARG A 255 -23.90 -21.15 -18.68
C ARG A 255 -24.61 -20.67 -19.96
N PRO A 256 -24.28 -19.49 -20.51
CA PRO A 256 -24.78 -19.05 -21.82
C PRO A 256 -24.42 -20.07 -22.91
N ALA A 257 -25.32 -20.27 -23.88
CA ALA A 257 -25.22 -21.36 -24.86
C ALA A 257 -24.05 -21.23 -25.85
N ASP A 258 -23.54 -20.02 -26.02
CA ASP A 258 -22.46 -19.58 -26.89
C ASP A 258 -21.08 -19.61 -26.21
N VAL A 259 -21.03 -20.02 -24.93
CA VAL A 259 -19.80 -20.16 -24.15
C VAL A 259 -19.39 -21.63 -24.11
N PRO A 260 -18.14 -22.00 -24.48
CA PRO A 260 -17.65 -23.38 -24.40
C PRO A 260 -17.81 -23.97 -22.99
N ASP A 261 -18.19 -25.24 -22.87
CA ASP A 261 -18.47 -25.90 -21.58
C ASP A 261 -17.28 -25.91 -20.62
N ASP A 262 -16.07 -25.99 -21.16
CA ASP A 262 -14.79 -26.05 -20.46
C ASP A 262 -14.17 -24.68 -20.17
N ALA A 263 -14.73 -23.60 -20.72
CA ALA A 263 -14.28 -22.26 -20.43
C ALA A 263 -14.43 -21.94 -18.94
N VAL A 264 -13.52 -21.12 -18.41
CA VAL A 264 -13.66 -20.62 -17.03
C VAL A 264 -14.98 -19.85 -16.89
N PHE A 265 -15.80 -20.28 -15.92
CA PHE A 265 -17.09 -19.70 -15.60
C PHE A 265 -17.16 -19.40 -14.11
N VAL A 266 -17.22 -18.12 -13.77
CA VAL A 266 -17.20 -17.60 -12.41
C VAL A 266 -18.61 -17.23 -12.02
N LYS A 267 -19.16 -17.95 -11.04
CA LYS A 267 -20.46 -17.63 -10.48
C LYS A 267 -20.34 -16.44 -9.55
N SER A 268 -20.98 -15.34 -9.90
CA SER A 268 -21.02 -14.13 -9.07
C SER A 268 -22.16 -14.23 -8.07
N TYR A 269 -21.85 -14.06 -6.78
CA TYR A 269 -22.78 -14.33 -5.67
C TYR A 269 -23.75 -13.18 -5.36
N THR A 270 -23.56 -11.99 -5.94
CA THR A 270 -24.38 -10.82 -5.63
C THR A 270 -24.83 -10.08 -6.87
N LYS A 271 -26.15 -9.92 -7.03
CA LYS A 271 -26.77 -9.10 -8.09
C LYS A 271 -26.34 -7.62 -8.04
N SER A 272 -25.98 -7.14 -6.84
CA SER A 272 -25.51 -5.78 -6.57
C SER A 272 -24.08 -5.47 -7.05
N GLY A 273 -23.37 -6.44 -7.63
CA GLY A 273 -22.03 -6.25 -8.20
C GLY A 273 -22.03 -5.91 -9.70
N PHE A 274 -23.18 -6.05 -10.36
CA PHE A 274 -23.35 -5.74 -11.77
C PHE A 274 -24.12 -4.43 -11.91
N TYR A 275 -23.36 -3.36 -12.08
CA TYR A 275 -23.87 -2.05 -12.46
C TYR A 275 -23.77 -1.93 -13.98
N TYR A 276 -24.62 -1.12 -14.58
CA TYR A 276 -24.77 -1.00 -16.03
C TYR A 276 -24.67 0.48 -16.43
N PRO A 277 -24.49 0.76 -17.73
CA PRO A 277 -24.35 2.12 -18.20
C PRO A 277 -25.68 2.88 -18.11
N GLU A 278 -25.95 3.56 -17.01
CA GLU A 278 -27.25 4.21 -16.76
C GLU A 278 -27.41 5.54 -17.52
N ASN A 279 -26.31 6.29 -17.71
CA ASN A 279 -26.34 7.66 -18.22
C ASN A 279 -25.81 7.76 -19.65
N TYR A 280 -26.66 8.22 -20.58
CA TYR A 280 -26.27 8.56 -21.95
C TYR A 280 -25.80 10.01 -22.05
N ASP A 281 -24.57 10.21 -22.52
CA ASP A 281 -24.00 11.51 -22.86
C ASP A 281 -24.38 11.84 -24.32
N PHE A 282 -25.29 12.80 -24.51
CA PHE A 282 -25.76 13.18 -25.85
C PHE A 282 -24.67 13.87 -26.70
N ASP A 283 -23.73 14.56 -26.05
CA ASP A 283 -22.65 15.27 -26.75
C ASP A 283 -21.60 14.27 -27.24
N LYS A 284 -21.24 13.31 -26.39
CA LYS A 284 -20.24 12.27 -26.71
C LYS A 284 -20.84 11.01 -27.35
N LYS A 285 -22.17 10.93 -27.41
CA LYS A 285 -22.95 9.81 -27.97
C LYS A 285 -22.58 8.45 -27.39
N LEU A 286 -22.39 8.36 -26.07
CA LEU A 286 -21.96 7.15 -25.38
C LEU A 286 -22.67 6.99 -24.04
N PHE A 287 -22.66 5.78 -23.48
CA PHE A 287 -23.06 5.56 -22.10
C PHE A 287 -21.85 5.49 -21.18
N THR A 288 -21.99 6.00 -19.95
CA THR A 288 -20.94 5.93 -18.92
C THR A 288 -21.31 4.92 -17.83
N VAL A 289 -20.33 4.16 -17.36
CA VAL A 289 -20.44 3.25 -16.21
C VAL A 289 -19.74 3.88 -15.01
N GLU A 290 -20.50 4.14 -13.95
CA GLU A 290 -19.99 4.88 -12.78
C GLU A 290 -19.41 3.98 -11.67
N SER A 291 -19.83 2.73 -11.64
CA SER A 291 -19.37 1.69 -10.72
C SER A 291 -19.62 0.33 -11.36
N GLY A 292 -18.92 -0.73 -10.94
CA GLY A 292 -19.11 -2.10 -11.46
C GLY A 292 -18.55 -2.33 -12.86
N MET A 293 -18.61 -3.58 -13.35
CA MET A 293 -17.96 -3.98 -14.63
C MET A 293 -16.45 -3.67 -14.64
N GLY A 294 -15.80 -3.48 -13.49
CA GLY A 294 -14.43 -2.97 -13.36
C GLY A 294 -14.32 -1.44 -13.20
N CYS A 295 -15.39 -0.69 -13.41
CA CYS A 295 -15.36 0.78 -13.36
C CYS A 295 -15.50 1.38 -11.94
N GLU A 296 -14.94 0.74 -10.90
CA GLU A 296 -15.16 1.16 -9.52
C GLU A 296 -14.48 2.50 -9.16
N LYS A 297 -15.28 3.57 -8.94
CA LYS A 297 -14.82 4.91 -8.50
C LYS A 297 -14.27 5.02 -7.06
N ASN A 298 -14.50 4.04 -6.18
CA ASN A 298 -14.17 4.14 -4.74
C ASN A 298 -13.16 3.09 -4.26
N ASP A 299 -12.45 3.36 -3.16
CA ASP A 299 -11.42 2.54 -2.47
C ASP A 299 -11.82 1.14 -1.98
N ARG A 300 -12.97 0.62 -2.42
CA ARG A 300 -13.32 -0.78 -2.19
C ARG A 300 -12.58 -1.63 -3.22
N ALA A 301 -11.64 -2.46 -2.76
CA ALA A 301 -10.99 -3.47 -3.58
C ALA A 301 -12.03 -4.39 -4.22
N ALA A 302 -12.31 -4.21 -5.51
CA ALA A 302 -13.02 -5.21 -6.29
C ALA A 302 -11.96 -6.15 -6.88
N TRP A 303 -11.57 -7.16 -6.11
CA TRP A 303 -10.81 -8.29 -6.65
C TRP A 303 -11.69 -8.97 -7.72
N ARG A 304 -11.35 -8.79 -8.99
CA ARG A 304 -11.99 -9.50 -10.12
C ARG A 304 -11.05 -10.64 -10.51
N GLY A 305 -11.13 -11.72 -9.76
CA GLY A 305 -10.30 -12.89 -9.98
C GLY A 305 -11.11 -14.17 -9.97
N PHE A 306 -10.44 -15.25 -10.37
CA PHE A 306 -10.98 -16.60 -10.23
C PHE A 306 -9.91 -17.55 -9.73
N ASN A 307 -10.31 -18.48 -8.89
CA ASN A 307 -9.40 -19.50 -8.40
C ASN A 307 -9.14 -20.51 -9.50
N LEU A 308 -7.86 -20.79 -9.74
CA LEU A 308 -7.40 -21.87 -10.61
C LEU A 308 -7.54 -23.23 -9.90
N THR A 309 -7.68 -23.26 -8.57
CA THR A 309 -7.85 -24.50 -7.78
C THR A 309 -9.15 -24.54 -6.99
N ASN A 310 -9.48 -25.73 -6.47
CA ASN A 310 -10.61 -25.98 -5.57
C ASN A 310 -10.58 -25.13 -4.28
N ALA A 311 -11.63 -25.29 -3.45
CA ALA A 311 -12.08 -24.42 -2.35
C ALA A 311 -11.04 -23.89 -1.34
N ASN A 312 -9.82 -24.42 -1.32
CA ASN A 312 -8.74 -23.95 -0.44
C ASN A 312 -7.97 -22.74 -0.99
N GLY A 313 -8.21 -22.32 -2.25
CA GLY A 313 -7.77 -21.00 -2.75
C GLY A 313 -6.27 -20.81 -2.97
N ASN A 314 -5.51 -21.89 -3.19
CA ASN A 314 -4.04 -21.82 -3.27
C ASN A 314 -3.51 -21.13 -4.53
N TYR A 315 -4.26 -21.15 -5.65
CA TYR A 315 -3.88 -20.54 -6.93
C TYR A 315 -5.05 -19.77 -7.54
N SER A 316 -4.80 -18.57 -8.08
CA SER A 316 -5.84 -17.76 -8.70
C SER A 316 -5.31 -16.88 -9.84
N VAL A 317 -6.15 -16.55 -10.81
CA VAL A 317 -5.93 -15.40 -11.68
C VAL A 317 -6.55 -14.19 -11.00
N VAL A 318 -5.76 -13.12 -10.85
CA VAL A 318 -6.15 -11.90 -10.16
C VAL A 318 -6.02 -10.73 -11.09
N VAL A 319 -7.10 -9.96 -11.24
CA VAL A 319 -7.04 -8.61 -11.79
C VAL A 319 -7.03 -7.61 -10.62
N PRO A 320 -5.91 -6.91 -10.38
CA PRO A 320 -5.83 -5.83 -9.40
C PRO A 320 -6.79 -4.66 -9.70
N LYS A 321 -7.26 -3.97 -8.66
CA LYS A 321 -8.21 -2.84 -8.75
C LYS A 321 -7.67 -1.64 -9.54
N ASP A 322 -6.37 -1.48 -9.52
CA ASP A 322 -5.63 -0.43 -10.19
C ASP A 322 -5.23 -0.84 -11.63
N ASN A 323 -5.57 -2.08 -12.05
CA ASN A 323 -5.35 -2.67 -13.38
C ASN A 323 -6.61 -2.64 -14.26
N VAL A 324 -7.55 -1.74 -13.99
CA VAL A 324 -8.87 -1.82 -14.59
C VAL A 324 -8.99 -0.98 -15.87
N LEU A 325 -10.03 -1.32 -16.65
CA LEU A 325 -10.43 -0.85 -17.97
C LEU A 325 -9.94 0.55 -18.33
N LEU A 326 -9.57 0.68 -19.60
CA LEU A 326 -8.95 1.86 -20.18
C LEU A 326 -9.92 3.05 -20.25
N SER A 327 -11.22 2.76 -20.20
CA SER A 327 -12.37 3.66 -20.23
C SER A 327 -13.56 2.99 -19.54
N CYS A 328 -14.45 3.82 -19.02
CA CYS A 328 -15.68 3.33 -18.38
C CYS A 328 -16.89 3.76 -19.18
N THR A 329 -16.82 3.49 -20.48
CA THR A 329 -17.82 3.93 -21.46
C THR A 329 -18.18 2.81 -22.42
N SER A 330 -19.46 2.76 -22.82
CA SER A 330 -19.95 1.91 -23.89
C SER A 330 -20.50 2.76 -25.03
N ILE A 331 -20.08 2.46 -26.26
CA ILE A 331 -20.40 3.26 -27.44
C ILE A 331 -21.39 2.47 -28.29
N PRO A 332 -22.66 2.90 -28.41
CA PRO A 332 -23.60 2.32 -29.36
C PRO A 332 -23.19 2.65 -30.80
N ALA A 333 -23.56 1.79 -31.74
CA ALA A 333 -23.29 1.97 -33.16
C ALA A 333 -24.00 3.20 -33.75
N ASP A 334 -25.21 3.50 -33.26
CA ASP A 334 -26.00 4.65 -33.66
C ASP A 334 -27.02 5.07 -32.58
N GLU A 335 -27.78 6.12 -32.88
CA GLU A 335 -28.81 6.66 -31.97
C GLU A 335 -30.00 5.71 -31.78
N ASN A 336 -30.31 4.85 -32.77
CA ASN A 336 -31.40 3.88 -32.64
C ASN A 336 -31.02 2.81 -31.61
N GLN A 337 -29.80 2.28 -31.71
CA GLN A 337 -29.27 1.34 -30.72
C GLN A 337 -29.15 2.01 -29.34
N ALA A 338 -28.73 3.28 -29.27
CA ALA A 338 -28.72 4.02 -28.01
C ALA A 338 -30.12 4.09 -27.36
N ARG A 339 -31.17 4.34 -28.16
CA ARG A 339 -32.56 4.36 -27.68
C ARG A 339 -33.03 2.99 -27.22
N GLU A 340 -32.63 1.91 -27.89
CA GLU A 340 -32.93 0.53 -27.48
C GLU A 340 -32.28 0.19 -26.14
N TRP A 341 -30.98 0.47 -26.00
CA TRP A 341 -30.24 0.25 -24.76
C TRP A 341 -30.83 1.06 -23.60
N SER A 342 -31.12 2.35 -23.82
CA SER A 342 -31.72 3.23 -22.81
C SER A 342 -33.06 2.70 -22.29
N LYS A 343 -33.91 2.14 -23.15
CA LYS A 343 -35.17 1.50 -22.74
C LYS A 343 -34.94 0.29 -21.85
N VAL A 344 -33.97 -0.56 -22.19
CA VAL A 344 -33.64 -1.76 -21.40
C VAL A 344 -33.06 -1.38 -20.05
N PHE A 345 -32.10 -0.45 -20.01
CA PHE A 345 -31.49 0.03 -18.76
C PHE A 345 -32.53 0.67 -17.83
N SER A 346 -33.47 1.44 -18.38
CA SER A 346 -34.53 2.12 -17.59
C SER A 346 -35.61 1.17 -17.05
N ALA A 347 -35.71 -0.06 -17.54
CA ALA A 347 -36.74 -1.02 -17.12
C ALA A 347 -36.47 -1.66 -15.75
N GLY A 348 -35.23 -1.59 -15.25
CA GLY A 348 -34.86 -1.92 -13.86
C GLY A 348 -34.85 -3.42 -13.47
N SER A 349 -35.26 -4.33 -14.35
CA SER A 349 -35.19 -5.79 -14.10
C SER A 349 -34.72 -6.56 -15.33
N PHE A 350 -33.50 -7.08 -15.25
CA PHE A 350 -32.92 -7.91 -16.29
C PHE A 350 -31.98 -8.97 -15.70
N ARG A 351 -31.67 -9.98 -16.53
CA ARG A 351 -30.61 -10.96 -16.31
C ARG A 351 -29.36 -10.50 -17.03
N MET A 352 -28.15 -10.80 -16.53
CA MET A 352 -26.94 -10.48 -17.27
C MET A 352 -25.75 -11.37 -16.93
N PHE A 353 -24.82 -11.44 -17.87
CA PHE A 353 -23.48 -11.98 -17.69
C PHE A 353 -22.46 -11.06 -18.36
N GLN A 354 -21.19 -11.28 -18.05
CA GLN A 354 -20.06 -10.55 -18.60
C GLN A 354 -19.02 -11.53 -19.13
N VAL A 355 -18.41 -11.19 -20.26
CA VAL A 355 -17.19 -11.81 -20.76
C VAL A 355 -16.04 -10.84 -20.47
N LEU A 356 -15.11 -11.30 -19.64
CA LEU A 356 -13.98 -10.52 -19.15
C LEU A 356 -12.75 -10.86 -19.99
N TYR A 357 -12.17 -9.86 -20.66
CA TYR A 357 -11.00 -10.00 -21.52
C TYR A 357 -9.75 -9.59 -20.75
N VAL A 358 -8.90 -10.55 -20.41
CA VAL A 358 -7.74 -10.34 -19.55
C VAL A 358 -6.45 -10.64 -20.30
N ALA A 359 -5.54 -9.67 -20.27
CA ALA A 359 -4.16 -9.86 -20.67
C ALA A 359 -3.35 -10.29 -19.43
N LEU A 360 -2.87 -11.52 -19.42
CA LEU A 360 -2.01 -12.08 -18.38
C LEU A 360 -0.64 -11.41 -18.45
N ASP A 361 -0.15 -10.93 -17.30
CA ASP A 361 1.10 -10.19 -17.20
C ASP A 361 2.16 -11.01 -16.46
N ASN A 362 1.94 -11.26 -15.16
CA ASN A 362 2.95 -11.87 -14.31
C ASN A 362 2.46 -13.19 -13.71
N TRP A 363 3.16 -14.26 -14.05
CA TRP A 363 2.93 -15.61 -13.53
C TRP A 363 3.67 -15.88 -12.20
N THR A 364 4.40 -14.89 -11.68
CA THR A 364 5.18 -15.02 -10.45
C THR A 364 4.29 -15.01 -9.21
N PRO A 365 4.39 -16.01 -8.31
CA PRO A 365 3.71 -15.99 -7.02
C PRO A 365 4.02 -14.73 -6.22
N GLN A 366 2.99 -14.15 -5.61
CA GLN A 366 3.15 -13.02 -4.70
C GLN A 366 3.00 -13.46 -3.25
N LYS A 367 3.82 -12.90 -2.36
CA LYS A 367 3.64 -13.07 -0.91
C LYS A 367 2.86 -11.90 -0.38
N GLU A 368 1.69 -12.16 0.17
CA GLU A 368 0.87 -11.16 0.86
C GLU A 368 0.77 -11.57 2.34
N ASN A 369 1.25 -10.71 3.24
CA ASN A 369 1.24 -10.95 4.69
C ASN A 369 1.92 -12.28 5.12
N GLY A 370 2.99 -12.67 4.42
CA GLY A 370 3.72 -13.92 4.68
C GLY A 370 3.08 -15.19 4.11
N VAL A 371 1.89 -15.08 3.51
CA VAL A 371 1.23 -16.17 2.78
C VAL A 371 1.58 -16.08 1.30
N VAL A 372 2.12 -17.15 0.72
CA VAL A 372 2.30 -17.24 -0.74
C VAL A 372 0.91 -17.37 -1.36
N ARG A 373 0.46 -16.31 -2.05
CA ARG A 373 -0.65 -16.38 -2.97
C ARG A 373 -0.08 -16.61 -4.37
N ASN A 374 -0.27 -17.81 -4.89
CA ASN A 374 0.13 -18.17 -6.24
C ASN A 374 -0.85 -17.54 -7.24
N ASN A 375 -0.70 -16.23 -7.43
CA ASN A 375 -1.60 -15.41 -8.23
C ASN A 375 -0.96 -15.09 -9.57
N VAL A 376 -1.68 -15.36 -10.67
CA VAL A 376 -1.36 -14.80 -11.97
C VAL A 376 -1.98 -13.42 -12.05
N GLN A 377 -1.16 -12.39 -12.20
CA GLN A 377 -1.70 -11.04 -12.41
C GLN A 377 -2.16 -10.85 -13.84
N GLY A 378 -3.34 -10.26 -13.99
CA GLY A 378 -3.90 -9.86 -15.27
C GLY A 378 -4.25 -8.38 -15.33
N LEU A 379 -4.35 -7.87 -16.55
CA LEU A 379 -4.89 -6.57 -16.91
C LEU A 379 -6.27 -6.80 -17.53
N LEU A 380 -7.33 -6.23 -16.95
CA LEU A 380 -8.66 -6.28 -17.57
C LEU A 380 -8.69 -5.25 -18.68
N THR A 381 -8.77 -5.74 -19.91
CA THR A 381 -8.64 -4.92 -21.12
C THR A 381 -9.99 -4.57 -21.73
N HIS A 382 -10.97 -5.46 -21.59
CA HIS A 382 -12.32 -5.24 -22.11
C HIS A 382 -13.33 -6.03 -21.26
N VAL A 383 -14.55 -5.53 -21.19
CA VAL A 383 -15.71 -6.24 -20.67
C VAL A 383 -16.81 -6.18 -21.70
N GLU A 384 -17.19 -7.34 -22.22
CA GLU A 384 -18.41 -7.48 -23.00
C GLU A 384 -19.53 -7.86 -22.04
N TYR A 385 -20.61 -7.10 -22.04
CA TYR A 385 -21.76 -7.36 -21.18
C TYR A 385 -22.96 -7.74 -22.03
N HIS A 386 -23.71 -8.71 -21.52
CA HIS A 386 -24.89 -9.25 -22.16
C HIS A 386 -26.04 -9.13 -21.19
N ILE A 387 -27.06 -8.37 -21.58
CA ILE A 387 -28.34 -8.30 -20.88
C ILE A 387 -29.29 -9.27 -21.56
N ILE A 388 -29.83 -10.17 -20.77
CA ILE A 388 -30.70 -11.25 -21.21
C ILE A 388 -32.14 -10.94 -20.77
N ASP A 389 -33.06 -11.20 -21.69
CA ASP A 389 -34.49 -11.18 -21.40
C ASP A 389 -34.88 -12.26 -20.38
N ASN A 390 -35.69 -11.86 -19.39
CA ASN A 390 -36.08 -12.74 -18.29
C ASN A 390 -36.92 -13.96 -18.73
N GLN A 391 -37.56 -13.91 -19.90
CA GLN A 391 -38.50 -14.94 -20.37
C GLN A 391 -37.91 -15.85 -21.44
N THR A 392 -37.04 -15.33 -22.30
CA THR A 392 -36.60 -16.01 -23.52
C THR A 392 -35.13 -16.45 -23.51
N SER A 393 -34.37 -16.06 -22.48
CA SER A 393 -32.91 -16.30 -22.39
C SER A 393 -32.12 -15.74 -23.59
N LYS A 394 -32.71 -14.84 -24.38
CA LYS A 394 -32.07 -14.17 -25.51
C LYS A 394 -31.42 -12.87 -25.06
N ASP A 395 -30.30 -12.54 -25.68
CA ASP A 395 -29.67 -11.23 -25.53
C ASP A 395 -30.60 -10.13 -26.07
N VAL A 396 -30.84 -9.12 -25.24
CA VAL A 396 -31.57 -7.89 -25.58
C VAL A 396 -30.64 -6.70 -25.68
N VAL A 397 -29.49 -6.75 -25.02
CA VAL A 397 -28.39 -5.78 -25.17
C VAL A 397 -27.08 -6.54 -25.10
N THR A 398 -26.24 -6.32 -26.11
CA THR A 398 -24.82 -6.67 -26.06
C THR A 398 -24.03 -5.39 -26.23
N GLY A 399 -23.14 -5.11 -25.31
CA GLY A 399 -22.27 -3.94 -25.37
C GLY A 399 -20.91 -4.23 -24.80
N GLN A 400 -19.98 -3.31 -25.03
CA GLN A 400 -18.59 -3.45 -24.62
C GLN A 400 -18.12 -2.21 -23.86
N ILE A 401 -17.27 -2.44 -22.87
CA ILE A 401 -16.51 -1.44 -22.14
C ILE A 401 -15.04 -1.77 -22.37
N ASN A 402 -14.24 -0.75 -22.69
CA ASN A 402 -12.81 -0.90 -23.01
C ASN A 402 -11.96 -0.33 -21.91
#